data_AF-A0A1Y1SBN2-F1
#
_entry.id   AF-A0A1Y1SBN2-F1
#
_cell.length_a   1.000
_cell.length_b   1.000
_cell.length_c   1.000
_cell.angle_alpha   90.00
_cell.angle_beta   90.00
_cell.angle_gamma   90.00
#
_symmetry.space_group_name_H-M   'P 1'
#
loop_
_entity.id
_entity.type
_entity.pdbx_description
1 polymer ?
#
loop_
_entity_poly.entity_id
_entity_poly.type
_entity_poly.pdbx_seq_one_letter_code
_entity_poly.pdbx_strand_id
1 'polypeptide(L)'
;MAEDAALAETKIARALGMSFRTWRRIVREDADAKALWAEALAIERDAVLGRMYQYAIEGDVQAAKFMLAARHGLREQGAGGEDGRSSVTINLPGALTSKQYERLIQPADPLELEAPDHE
;
A
#
# COMPACT_ATOMS: atom_id res chain seq x y z
N MET A 1 19.65 25.53 17.67
CA MET A 1 19.82 25.28 16.22
C MET A 1 19.64 23.80 16.01
N ALA A 2 18.55 23.40 15.37
CA ALA A 2 18.19 22.00 15.16
C ALA A 2 18.99 21.45 13.98
N GLU A 3 20.20 20.96 14.25
CA GLU A 3 20.95 20.09 13.35
C GLU A 3 20.36 18.67 13.42
N ASP A 4 19.03 18.59 13.35
CA ASP A 4 18.30 17.34 13.38
C ASP A 4 18.68 16.55 12.14
N ALA A 5 19.46 15.51 12.38
CA ALA A 5 20.02 14.62 11.40
C ALA A 5 18.90 13.88 10.65
N ALA A 6 18.33 14.54 9.65
CA ALA A 6 17.56 13.86 8.62
C ALA A 6 18.45 12.76 8.03
N LEU A 7 17.93 11.54 8.02
CA LEU A 7 18.68 10.33 7.69
C LEU A 7 19.00 10.31 6.18
N ALA A 8 20.04 11.04 5.80
CA ALA A 8 20.46 11.11 4.41
C ALA A 8 21.33 9.90 4.09
N GLU A 9 20.78 8.93 3.36
CA GLU A 9 21.49 7.72 2.94
C GLU A 9 22.84 8.02 2.24
N THR A 10 22.93 9.13 1.53
CA THR A 10 24.18 9.59 0.89
C THR A 10 25.25 10.00 1.90
N LYS A 11 24.85 10.62 3.02
CA LYS A 11 25.78 10.94 4.12
C LYS A 11 26.25 9.67 4.83
N ILE A 12 25.36 8.68 5.00
CA ILE A 12 25.70 7.38 5.60
C ILE A 12 26.68 6.63 4.71
N ALA A 13 26.41 6.53 3.40
CA ALA A 13 27.34 5.91 2.46
C ALA A 13 28.72 6.57 2.51
N ARG A 14 28.76 7.91 2.54
CA ARG A 14 30.00 8.67 2.66
C ARG A 14 30.72 8.42 3.99
N ALA A 15 30.00 8.38 5.11
CA ALA A 15 30.56 8.12 6.43
C ALA A 15 31.14 6.70 6.55
N LEU A 16 30.49 5.72 5.91
CA LEU A 16 30.94 4.34 5.83
C LEU A 16 32.03 4.12 4.75
N GLY A 17 32.48 5.19 4.07
CA GLY A 17 33.53 5.11 3.06
C GLY A 17 33.14 4.33 1.80
N MET A 18 31.84 4.20 1.50
CA MET A 18 31.34 3.42 0.37
C MET A 18 30.49 4.24 -0.59
N SER A 19 30.30 3.72 -1.80
CA SER A 19 29.39 4.35 -2.76
C SER A 19 27.94 4.19 -2.33
N PHE A 20 27.09 5.16 -2.70
CA PHE A 20 25.64 5.09 -2.46
C PHE A 20 24.99 3.84 -3.06
N ARG A 21 25.47 3.41 -4.24
CA ARG A 21 25.00 2.17 -4.89
C ARG A 21 25.35 0.93 -4.07
N THR A 22 26.55 0.90 -3.48
CA THR A 22 27.00 -0.18 -2.60
C THR A 22 26.16 -0.25 -1.33
N TRP A 23 25.93 0.90 -0.69
CA TRP A 23 25.06 1.01 0.48
C TRP A 23 23.65 0.48 0.21
N ARG A 24 22.99 0.96 -0.86
CA ARG A 24 21.65 0.49 -1.23
C ARG A 24 21.59 -1.01 -1.52
N ARG A 25 22.67 -1.58 -2.07
CA ARG A 25 22.78 -3.02 -2.29
C ARG A 25 22.84 -3.77 -0.95
N ILE A 26 23.69 -3.31 -0.02
CA ILE A 26 23.86 -3.93 1.30
C ILE A 26 22.54 -3.91 2.07
N VAL A 27 21.86 -2.76 2.19
CA VAL A 27 20.57 -2.65 2.90
C VAL A 27 19.49 -3.56 2.28
N ARG A 28 19.58 -3.88 1.00
CA ARG A 28 18.61 -4.76 0.32
C ARG A 28 18.92 -6.25 0.51
N GLU A 29 20.20 -6.61 0.48
CA GLU A 29 20.66 -8.01 0.41
C GLU A 29 21.01 -8.58 1.79
N ASP A 30 21.40 -7.74 2.74
CA ASP A 30 21.74 -8.11 4.10
C ASP A 30 20.54 -7.88 5.03
N ALA A 31 20.11 -8.95 5.70
CA ALA A 31 18.94 -8.93 6.58
C ALA A 31 19.17 -8.07 7.84
N ASP A 32 20.38 -8.07 8.39
CA ASP A 32 20.72 -7.32 9.60
C ASP A 32 20.82 -5.83 9.27
N ALA A 33 21.44 -5.48 8.14
CA ALA A 33 21.49 -4.11 7.67
C ALA A 33 20.09 -3.55 7.40
N LYS A 34 19.20 -4.37 6.84
CA LYS A 34 17.79 -4.00 6.61
C LYS A 34 17.04 -3.76 7.91
N ALA A 35 17.22 -4.64 8.90
CA ALA A 35 16.58 -4.50 10.21
C ALA A 35 17.03 -3.22 10.92
N LEU A 36 18.34 -2.97 10.95
CA LEU A 36 18.92 -1.75 11.54
C LEU A 36 18.43 -0.49 10.82
N TRP A 37 18.32 -0.53 9.50
CA TRP A 37 17.79 0.57 8.71
C TRP A 37 16.32 0.86 9.02
N ALA A 38 15.50 -0.17 9.16
CA ALA A 38 14.10 -0.02 9.53
C ALA A 38 13.93 0.57 10.93
N GLU A 39 14.77 0.19 11.88
CA GLU A 39 14.80 0.76 13.23
C GLU A 39 15.19 2.25 13.20
N ALA A 40 16.23 2.61 12.44
CA ALA A 40 16.65 4.00 12.28
C ALA A 40 15.52 4.88 11.70
N LEU A 41 14.81 4.38 10.68
CA LEU A 41 13.65 5.08 10.11
C LEU A 41 12.48 5.18 11.11
N ALA A 42 12.27 4.18 11.97
CA ALA A 42 11.25 4.25 13.00
C ALA A 42 11.54 5.34 14.03
N ILE A 43 12.80 5.46 14.47
CA ILE A 43 13.24 6.51 15.41
C ILE A 43 13.04 7.90 14.79
N GLU A 44 13.46 8.08 13.52
CA GLU A 44 13.27 9.35 12.80
C GLU A 44 11.78 9.70 12.68
N ARG A 45 10.95 8.74 12.27
CA ARG A 45 9.51 8.92 12.16
C ARG A 45 8.91 9.37 13.49
N ASP A 46 9.25 8.73 14.60
CA ASP A 46 8.70 9.04 15.90
C ASP A 46 9.12 10.46 16.36
N ALA A 47 10.36 10.87 16.08
CA ALA A 47 10.83 12.23 16.32
C ALA A 47 10.09 13.28 15.48
N VAL A 48 9.88 13.00 14.18
CA VAL A 48 9.12 13.89 13.27
C VAL A 48 7.67 14.01 13.71
N LEU A 49 7.03 12.89 14.08
CA LEU A 49 5.66 12.89 14.59
C LEU A 49 5.55 13.70 15.90
N GLY A 50 6.52 13.57 16.81
CA GLY A 50 6.56 14.37 18.04
C GLY A 50 6.62 15.86 17.77
N ARG A 51 7.49 16.30 16.86
CA ARG A 51 7.60 17.72 16.46
C ARG A 51 6.34 18.23 15.76
N MET A 52 5.79 17.42 14.85
CA MET A 52 4.57 17.80 14.14
C MET A 52 3.36 17.90 15.08
N TYR A 53 3.30 17.06 16.10
CA TYR A 53 2.31 17.18 17.16
C TYR A 53 2.47 18.47 17.97
N GLN A 54 3.70 18.88 18.29
CA GLN A 54 3.96 20.17 18.94
C GLN A 54 3.46 21.34 18.08
N TYR A 55 3.80 21.37 16.78
CA TYR A 55 3.31 22.42 15.88
C TYR A 55 1.78 22.44 15.77
N ALA A 56 1.13 21.27 15.77
CA ALA A 56 -0.33 21.20 15.77
C ALA A 56 -0.95 21.81 17.05
N ILE A 57 -0.33 21.60 18.22
CA ILE A 57 -0.76 22.22 19.48
C ILE A 57 -0.53 23.73 19.47
N GLU A 58 0.58 24.18 18.90
CA GLU A 58 0.95 25.61 18.80
C GLU A 58 0.07 26.40 17.83
N GLY A 59 -0.82 25.72 17.09
CA GLY A 59 -1.83 26.33 16.24
C GLY A 59 -1.53 26.24 14.74
N ASP A 60 -0.53 25.48 14.32
CA ASP A 60 -0.32 25.19 12.90
C ASP A 60 -1.46 24.28 12.38
N VAL A 61 -2.34 24.88 11.58
CA VAL A 61 -3.51 24.22 11.00
C VAL A 61 -3.12 23.09 10.04
N GLN A 62 -2.00 23.20 9.33
CA GLN A 62 -1.55 22.17 8.39
C GLN A 62 -1.01 20.96 9.15
N ALA A 63 -0.21 21.18 10.20
CA ALA A 63 0.24 20.11 11.08
C ALA A 63 -0.95 19.38 11.74
N ALA A 64 -1.95 20.13 12.22
CA ALA A 64 -3.17 19.57 12.79
C ALA A 64 -3.97 18.73 11.77
N LYS A 65 -4.18 19.24 10.56
CA LYS A 65 -4.83 18.51 9.46
C LYS A 65 -4.08 17.22 9.12
N PHE A 66 -2.76 17.28 9.01
CA PHE A 66 -1.94 16.11 8.69
C PHE A 66 -2.01 15.05 9.80
N MET A 67 -1.94 15.46 11.07
CA MET A 67 -2.07 14.54 12.20
C MET A 67 -3.46 13.90 12.27
N LEU A 68 -4.52 14.66 11.96
CA LEU A 68 -5.89 14.13 11.85
C LEU A 68 -6.00 13.11 10.70
N ALA A 69 -5.42 13.43 9.53
CA ALA A 69 -5.38 12.51 8.40
C ALA A 69 -4.63 11.21 8.73
N ALA A 70 -3.46 11.32 9.36
CA ALA A 70 -2.60 10.19 9.69
C ALA A 70 -3.18 9.27 10.77
N ARG A 71 -3.87 9.80 11.79
CA ARG A 71 -4.38 9.01 12.93
C ARG A 71 -5.84 8.60 12.81
N HIS A 72 -6.65 9.44 12.17
CA HIS A 72 -8.11 9.29 12.12
C HIS A 72 -8.64 9.09 10.70
N GLY A 73 -7.76 8.99 9.70
CA GLY A 73 -8.16 8.73 8.31
C GLY A 73 -8.92 9.90 7.66
N LEU A 74 -8.79 11.12 8.19
CA LEU A 74 -9.41 12.31 7.62
C LEU A 74 -8.83 12.58 6.23
N ARG A 75 -9.61 12.36 5.16
CA ARG A 75 -9.27 12.75 3.79
C ARG A 75 -10.00 14.04 3.42
N GLU A 76 -9.29 15.01 2.83
CA GLU A 76 -9.90 16.27 2.37
C GLU A 76 -10.80 16.09 1.13
N GLN A 77 -10.52 15.07 0.31
CA GLN A 77 -11.46 14.62 -0.72
C GLN A 77 -12.45 13.66 -0.05
N GLY A 78 -13.71 14.10 0.02
CA GLY A 78 -14.82 13.35 0.59
C GLY A 78 -14.83 11.90 0.09
N ALA A 79 -15.37 11.02 0.93
CA ALA A 79 -15.44 9.58 0.78
C ALA A 79 -15.77 9.11 -0.66
N GLY A 80 -14.75 9.01 -1.52
CA GLY A 80 -14.70 8.01 -2.57
C GLY A 80 -14.40 6.70 -1.88
N GLY A 81 -15.47 6.08 -1.36
CA GLY A 81 -15.39 4.94 -0.47
C GLY A 81 -14.63 3.77 -1.08
N GLU A 82 -13.39 3.61 -0.65
CA GLU A 82 -12.79 2.29 -0.42
C GLU A 82 -13.17 1.87 1.01
N ASP A 83 -14.46 1.95 1.30
CA ASP A 83 -15.06 1.15 2.35
C ASP A 83 -14.96 -0.28 1.79
N GLY A 84 -14.45 -1.24 2.58
CA GLY A 84 -14.26 -2.64 2.18
C GLY A 84 -15.58 -3.39 1.90
N ARG A 85 -16.53 -2.77 1.21
CA ARG A 85 -17.78 -3.32 0.73
C ARG A 85 -17.55 -3.76 -0.70
N SER A 86 -17.57 -5.06 -0.91
CA SER A 86 -17.52 -5.67 -2.23
C SER A 86 -18.54 -5.00 -3.15
N SER A 87 -18.06 -4.31 -4.18
CA SER A 87 -18.93 -3.77 -5.23
C SER A 87 -19.29 -4.92 -6.17
N VAL A 88 -20.56 -5.32 -6.20
CA VAL A 88 -21.07 -6.32 -7.14
C VAL A 88 -21.78 -5.59 -8.27
N THR A 89 -21.10 -5.47 -9.41
CA THR A 89 -21.70 -4.96 -10.66
C THR A 89 -22.41 -6.11 -11.36
N ILE A 90 -23.74 -6.14 -11.27
CA ILE A 90 -24.56 -7.12 -12.00
C ILE A 90 -24.84 -6.56 -13.39
N ASN A 91 -24.12 -7.04 -14.39
CA ASN A 91 -24.44 -6.77 -15.80
C ASN A 91 -25.60 -7.68 -16.21
N LEU A 92 -26.81 -7.14 -16.15
CA LEU A 92 -27.98 -7.82 -16.70
C LEU A 92 -27.88 -7.80 -18.24
N PRO A 93 -28.02 -8.95 -18.93
CA PRO A 93 -28.21 -8.93 -20.37
C PRO A 93 -29.48 -8.15 -20.69
N GLY A 94 -29.48 -7.40 -21.81
CA GLY A 94 -30.69 -6.76 -22.32
C GLY A 94 -31.82 -7.78 -22.49
N ALA A 95 -33.07 -7.32 -22.46
CA ALA A 95 -34.26 -8.19 -22.47
C ALA A 95 -34.15 -9.30 -23.54
N LEU A 96 -33.94 -10.54 -23.07
CA LEU A 96 -33.87 -11.71 -23.93
C LEU A 96 -35.29 -12.20 -24.24
N THR A 97 -35.50 -12.67 -25.45
CA THR A 97 -36.72 -13.40 -25.82
C THR A 97 -36.70 -14.81 -25.20
N SER A 98 -37.88 -15.42 -24.97
CA SER A 98 -37.99 -16.77 -24.34
C SER A 98 -37.05 -17.81 -24.97
N LYS A 99 -36.98 -17.83 -26.31
CA LYS A 99 -36.13 -18.77 -27.06
C LYS A 99 -34.62 -18.54 -26.84
N GLN A 100 -34.20 -17.31 -26.57
CA GLN A 100 -32.79 -17.00 -26.29
C GLN A 100 -32.42 -17.41 -24.87
N TYR A 101 -33.35 -17.28 -23.93
CA TYR A 101 -33.18 -17.71 -22.54
C TYR A 101 -33.06 -19.24 -22.43
N GLU A 102 -33.89 -19.98 -23.16
CA GLU A 102 -33.88 -21.45 -23.20
C GLU A 102 -32.52 -22.04 -23.64
N ARG A 103 -31.79 -21.36 -24.53
CA ARG A 103 -30.46 -21.80 -24.99
C ARG A 103 -29.35 -21.61 -23.95
N LEU A 104 -29.50 -20.65 -23.04
CA LEU A 104 -28.50 -20.34 -22.01
C LEU A 104 -28.62 -21.23 -20.77
N ILE A 105 -29.77 -21.86 -20.58
CA ILE A 105 -30.10 -22.63 -19.36
C ILE A 105 -29.89 -24.13 -19.53
N GLN A 106 -29.67 -24.61 -20.76
CA GLN A 106 -29.35 -26.02 -20.94
C GLN A 106 -28.07 -26.35 -20.16
N PRO A 107 -28.16 -27.17 -19.09
CA PRO A 107 -26.97 -27.62 -18.38
C PRO A 107 -26.16 -28.47 -19.35
N ALA A 108 -24.86 -28.20 -19.44
CA ALA A 108 -23.93 -29.10 -20.11
C ALA A 108 -24.08 -30.49 -19.48
N ASP A 109 -24.34 -31.50 -20.31
CA ASP A 109 -24.49 -32.89 -19.89
C ASP A 109 -23.22 -33.36 -19.15
N PRO A 110 -23.28 -33.99 -17.96
CA PRO A 110 -22.09 -34.25 -17.15
C PRO A 110 -21.29 -35.52 -17.52
N LEU A 111 -21.44 -36.10 -18.70
CA LEU A 111 -20.85 -37.42 -19.02
C LEU A 111 -20.23 -37.52 -20.42
N GLU A 112 -19.21 -36.72 -20.69
CA GLU A 112 -18.16 -37.04 -21.68
C GLU A 112 -16.79 -36.77 -21.06
N LEU A 113 -16.46 -37.55 -20.02
CA LEU A 113 -15.07 -37.82 -19.64
C LEU A 113 -14.57 -38.94 -20.57
N GLU A 114 -14.20 -38.60 -21.80
CA GLU A 114 -13.34 -39.47 -22.59
C GLU A 114 -11.96 -39.52 -21.91
N ALA A 115 -11.62 -40.70 -21.40
CA ALA A 115 -10.29 -41.00 -20.92
C ALA A 115 -9.27 -40.83 -22.05
N PRO A 116 -8.05 -40.32 -21.80
CA PRO A 116 -7.01 -40.30 -22.80
C PRO A 116 -6.52 -41.73 -23.05
N ASP A 117 -6.91 -42.32 -24.18
CA ASP A 117 -6.27 -43.51 -24.70
C ASP A 117 -4.83 -43.15 -25.10
N HIS A 118 -3.89 -43.63 -24.29
CA HIS A 118 -2.48 -43.73 -24.63
C HIS A 118 -2.26 -44.99 -25.45
N GLU A 119 -1.88 -44.84 -26.73
CA GLU A 119 -0.88 -45.67 -27.42
C GLU A 119 -0.35 -44.98 -28.68
#